data_AF-A0A7E5VSA6-F1
#
_entry.id   AF-A0A7E5VSA6-F1
#
_cell.length_a   1.000
_cell.length_b   1.000
_cell.length_c   1.000
_cell.angle_alpha   90.00
_cell.angle_beta   90.00
_cell.angle_gamma   90.00
#
_symmetry.space_group_name_H-M   'P 1'
#
loop_
_entity.id
_entity.type
_entity.pdbx_description
1 polymer ?
#
loop_
_entity_poly.entity_id
_entity_poly.type
_entity_poly.pdbx_seq_one_letter_code
_entity_poly.pdbx_strand_id
1 'polypeptide(L)'
;MYLDKVKTLVVILCSLCYVSCELGLPEGASCFTQGANGTCVELGRCASANRINLFLTAGYPRSQFPELPDICSYSGKLPVVCCTDCSISEKPYYDTALLPLGTFGSKEGTVAWKKCIDYFQRLPYKCHGSGVAGVKRDWNDEKKCYDIQIYGALGVGGRDAERWEFPHSALIGYGDDVETADWLCGGSVISERFILTAAHCTAAGALGSVKFAALGLLKRTDPKKYWKIHNVKRIINHPEHKPPSKYHDIALLETETEMNFGNDLLPACLHTGTEEISTAEASGWGRLGYRQALANTLQVVEITQYNDSECASMYKPHRLLEHGYDRKTQMCYGVYNAAVDTCEGDSGGPLQIHRFKCLYTVIGITSYGKDCGIPGSAGMYTRVSYYVPWIESIVWPVEFEQQKKLDDEWLDKWLQKPSNLSQEIKPVM
;
A
#
# COMPACT_ATOMS: atom_id res chain seq x y z
N MET A 1 83.08 -7.00 -25.31
CA MET A 1 81.81 -6.44 -25.84
C MET A 1 80.68 -7.12 -25.09
N TYR A 2 80.21 -6.53 -23.99
CA TYR A 2 79.13 -5.53 -23.89
C TYR A 2 77.71 -6.14 -23.99
N LEU A 3 76.98 -5.98 -22.87
CA LEU A 3 75.52 -5.98 -22.63
C LEU A 3 74.78 -7.33 -22.57
N ASP A 4 74.34 -7.79 -21.39
CA ASP A 4 73.20 -7.30 -20.56
C ASP A 4 71.84 -7.30 -21.26
N LYS A 5 70.96 -8.22 -20.83
CA LYS A 5 69.54 -7.93 -20.52
C LYS A 5 69.04 -8.88 -19.43
N VAL A 6 69.18 -8.42 -18.19
CA VAL A 6 68.44 -8.88 -17.02
C VAL A 6 66.95 -8.66 -17.28
N LYS A 7 66.14 -9.72 -17.22
CA LYS A 7 64.67 -9.62 -17.19
C LYS A 7 64.26 -9.23 -15.78
N THR A 8 64.01 -7.94 -15.58
CA THR A 8 63.39 -7.40 -14.36
C THR A 8 61.97 -7.96 -14.24
N LEU A 9 61.76 -8.76 -13.19
CA LEU A 9 60.46 -9.22 -12.74
C LEU A 9 59.76 -8.01 -12.09
N VAL A 10 58.84 -7.36 -12.81
CA VAL A 10 57.97 -6.33 -12.23
C VAL A 10 56.87 -7.04 -11.47
N VAL A 11 57.08 -7.21 -10.17
CA VAL A 11 56.02 -7.58 -9.22
C VAL A 11 55.12 -6.36 -9.07
N ILE A 12 54.00 -6.34 -9.80
CA ILE A 12 52.92 -5.40 -9.55
C ILE A 12 52.25 -5.85 -8.25
N LEU A 13 52.72 -5.31 -7.11
CA LEU A 13 51.95 -5.26 -5.87
C LEU A 13 50.74 -4.36 -6.14
N CYS A 14 49.68 -4.94 -6.68
CA CYS A 14 48.37 -4.33 -6.69
C CYS A 14 47.84 -4.44 -5.26
N SER A 15 48.27 -3.49 -4.42
CA SER A 15 47.59 -3.17 -3.18
C SER A 15 46.16 -2.78 -3.55
N LEU A 16 45.25 -3.75 -3.43
CA LEU A 16 43.83 -3.50 -3.25
C LEU A 16 43.68 -2.67 -1.98
N CYS A 17 43.85 -1.35 -2.11
CA CYS A 17 43.25 -0.42 -1.19
C CYS A 17 41.74 -0.58 -1.37
N TYR A 18 41.16 -1.52 -0.63
CA TYR A 18 39.82 -1.30 -0.11
C TYR A 18 39.95 -0.02 0.71
N VAL A 19 39.64 1.12 0.09
CA VAL A 19 39.36 2.34 0.83
C VAL A 19 38.06 2.05 1.56
N SER A 20 38.17 1.37 2.71
CA SER A 20 37.13 1.42 3.70
C SER A 20 37.01 2.89 4.06
N CYS A 21 35.91 3.51 3.65
CA CYS A 21 35.56 4.90 3.95
C CYS A 21 35.13 5.00 5.43
N GLU A 22 35.94 4.41 6.31
CA GLU A 22 35.75 4.35 7.75
C GLU A 22 36.72 5.36 8.38
N LEU A 23 36.16 6.34 9.10
CA LEU A 23 36.97 7.36 9.79
C LEU A 23 37.63 6.82 11.08
N GLY A 24 37.26 5.62 11.52
CA GLY A 24 37.74 5.01 12.76
C GLY A 24 37.24 5.74 14.02
N LEU A 25 36.15 6.50 13.91
CA LEU A 25 35.63 7.34 14.99
C LEU A 25 34.50 6.63 15.73
N PRO A 26 34.54 6.56 17.08
CA PRO A 26 33.47 5.93 17.86
C PRO A 26 32.19 6.78 17.88
N GLU A 27 31.07 6.17 18.27
CA GLU A 27 29.82 6.91 18.48
C GLU A 27 30.01 8.03 19.52
N GLY A 28 29.45 9.21 19.23
CA GLY A 28 29.60 10.43 20.02
C GLY A 28 30.81 11.30 19.64
N ALA A 29 31.75 10.80 18.83
CA ALA A 29 32.90 11.58 18.38
C ALA A 29 32.51 12.69 17.40
N SER A 30 33.21 13.82 17.44
CA SER A 30 33.11 14.85 16.42
C SER A 30 33.73 14.37 15.11
N CYS A 31 33.09 14.71 14.00
CA CYS A 31 33.53 14.36 12.66
C CYS A 31 33.31 15.53 11.70
N PHE A 32 33.90 15.47 10.51
CA PHE A 32 33.73 16.47 9.47
C PHE A 32 33.47 15.77 8.15
N THR A 33 32.34 16.10 7.51
CA THR A 33 31.95 15.52 6.22
C THR A 33 31.20 16.56 5.41
N GLN A 34 31.35 16.51 4.08
CA GLN A 34 30.60 17.37 3.15
C GLN A 34 30.64 18.87 3.48
N GLY A 35 31.75 19.36 4.07
CA GLY A 35 31.92 20.76 4.43
C GLY A 35 31.30 21.19 5.76
N ALA A 36 30.75 20.26 6.56
CA ALA A 36 30.10 20.53 7.83
C ALA A 36 30.67 19.68 8.98
N ASN A 37 30.73 20.29 10.17
CA ASN A 37 31.00 19.55 11.40
C ASN A 37 29.77 18.73 11.78
N GLY A 38 30.00 17.48 12.17
CA GLY A 38 28.96 16.54 12.56
C GLY A 38 29.34 15.76 13.82
N THR A 39 28.46 14.86 14.19
CA THR A 39 28.68 13.90 15.28
C THR A 39 28.47 12.48 14.75
N CYS A 40 29.39 11.58 15.05
CA CYS A 40 29.27 10.16 14.73
C CYS A 40 28.14 9.54 15.54
N VAL A 41 27.07 9.11 14.87
CA VAL A 41 25.91 8.48 15.52
C VAL A 41 25.43 7.31 14.69
N GLU A 42 24.75 6.35 15.32
CA GLU A 42 24.12 5.26 14.58
C GLU A 42 23.19 5.82 13.47
N LEU A 43 23.21 5.20 12.27
CA LEU A 43 22.42 5.63 11.11
C LEU A 43 20.96 5.95 11.45
N GLY A 44 20.33 5.13 12.28
CA GLY A 44 18.94 5.31 12.70
C GLY A 44 18.68 6.58 13.51
N ARG A 45 19.71 7.22 14.09
CA ARG A 45 19.60 8.48 14.85
C ARG A 45 19.81 9.72 13.99
N CYS A 46 20.39 9.55 12.80
CA CYS A 46 20.57 10.62 11.82
C CYS A 46 19.39 10.64 10.84
N ALA A 47 18.49 11.61 10.98
CA ALA A 47 17.24 11.63 10.24
C ALA A 47 17.44 11.65 8.72
N SER A 48 18.35 12.49 8.20
CA SER A 48 18.62 12.58 6.77
C SER A 48 19.20 11.26 6.23
N ALA A 49 20.21 10.71 6.89
CA ALA A 49 20.88 9.48 6.47
C ALA A 49 19.94 8.27 6.53
N ASN A 50 19.15 8.14 7.60
CA ASN A 50 18.13 7.09 7.71
C ASN A 50 17.08 7.20 6.59
N ARG A 51 16.56 8.41 6.33
CA ARG A 51 15.54 8.65 5.30
C ARG A 51 16.05 8.38 3.89
N ILE A 52 17.25 8.85 3.57
CA ILE A 52 17.90 8.56 2.28
C ILE A 52 18.10 7.04 2.14
N ASN A 53 18.61 6.37 3.17
CA ASN A 53 18.78 4.92 3.16
C ASN A 53 17.47 4.17 2.89
N LEU A 54 16.37 4.60 3.51
CA LEU A 54 15.04 4.02 3.28
C LEU A 54 14.55 4.22 1.83
N PHE A 55 14.72 5.41 1.24
CA PHE A 55 14.36 5.64 -0.17
C PHE A 55 15.21 4.81 -1.14
N LEU A 56 16.52 4.71 -0.92
CA LEU A 56 17.41 3.91 -1.76
C LEU A 56 17.08 2.42 -1.68
N THR A 57 16.76 1.94 -0.48
CA THR A 57 16.32 0.54 -0.27
C THR A 57 15.00 0.25 -0.98
N ALA A 58 14.11 1.24 -1.06
CA ALA A 58 12.85 1.16 -1.82
C ALA A 58 13.03 1.30 -3.35
N GLY A 59 14.26 1.27 -3.86
CA GLY A 59 14.55 1.26 -5.30
C GLY A 59 14.49 2.63 -5.99
N TYR A 60 14.40 3.73 -5.23
CA TYR A 60 14.50 5.06 -5.83
C TYR A 60 15.93 5.33 -6.33
N PRO A 61 16.10 5.99 -7.48
CA PRO A 61 17.43 6.17 -8.07
C PRO A 61 18.28 7.12 -7.22
N ARG A 62 19.52 6.70 -6.96
CA ARG A 62 20.48 7.42 -6.12
C ARG A 62 20.74 8.88 -6.53
N SER A 63 20.58 9.19 -7.81
CA SER A 63 20.74 10.53 -8.39
C SER A 63 19.70 11.54 -7.89
N GLN A 64 18.59 11.10 -7.30
CA GLN A 64 17.55 11.98 -6.76
C GLN A 64 17.80 12.43 -5.31
N PHE A 65 18.83 11.90 -4.64
CA PHE A 65 19.08 12.16 -3.21
C PHE A 65 20.47 12.77 -2.96
N PRO A 66 20.62 13.56 -1.88
CA PRO A 66 21.92 14.04 -1.41
C PRO A 66 22.89 12.90 -1.14
N GLU A 67 24.18 13.23 -1.04
CA GLU A 67 25.19 12.24 -0.65
C GLU A 67 24.97 11.73 0.78
N LEU A 68 25.05 10.40 0.95
CA LEU A 68 25.05 9.78 2.26
C LEU A 68 26.29 10.25 3.04
N PRO A 69 26.19 10.46 4.36
CA PRO A 69 27.33 10.87 5.16
C PRO A 69 28.40 9.77 5.22
N ASP A 70 29.64 10.18 5.43
CA ASP A 70 30.76 9.25 5.62
C ASP A 70 30.52 8.33 6.83
N ILE A 71 31.03 7.10 6.73
CA ILE A 71 30.92 6.12 7.81
C ILE A 71 32.04 6.41 8.81
N CYS A 72 31.65 6.69 10.05
CA CYS A 72 32.60 6.85 11.15
C CYS A 72 33.20 5.51 11.57
N SER A 73 32.34 4.52 11.84
CA SER A 73 32.67 3.18 12.31
C SER A 73 31.44 2.27 12.20
N TYR A 74 31.53 1.05 12.75
CA TYR A 74 30.39 0.13 12.86
C TYR A 74 30.17 -0.29 14.31
N SER A 75 28.90 -0.33 14.72
CA SER A 75 28.45 -0.97 15.96
C SER A 75 27.81 -2.31 15.61
N GLY A 76 28.60 -3.38 15.65
CA GLY A 76 28.18 -4.68 15.13
C GLY A 76 27.95 -4.64 13.61
N LYS A 77 26.70 -4.79 13.17
CA LYS A 77 26.30 -4.68 11.75
C LYS A 77 25.73 -3.30 11.37
N LEU A 78 25.57 -2.41 12.35
CA LEU A 78 24.95 -1.11 12.13
C LEU A 78 26.01 -0.05 11.84
N PRO A 79 25.87 0.71 10.74
CA PRO A 79 26.81 1.79 10.44
C PRO A 79 26.60 2.97 11.40
N VAL A 80 27.71 3.49 11.92
CA VAL A 80 27.80 4.77 12.61
C VAL A 80 28.22 5.79 11.57
N VAL A 81 27.41 6.82 11.33
CA VAL A 81 27.62 7.81 10.27
C VAL A 81 27.90 9.19 10.85
N CYS A 82 28.65 10.01 10.10
CA CYS A 82 28.91 11.39 10.48
C CYS A 82 27.68 12.28 10.24
N CYS A 83 26.80 12.40 11.24
CA CYS A 83 25.55 13.14 11.09
C CYS A 83 25.76 14.65 11.20
N THR A 84 25.28 15.38 10.20
CA THR A 84 25.37 16.85 10.08
C THR A 84 23.99 17.53 10.09
N ASP A 85 22.98 16.80 10.59
CA ASP A 85 21.62 17.32 10.78
C ASP A 85 21.55 18.25 11.99
N CYS A 86 20.71 19.29 11.91
CA CYS A 86 20.53 20.22 13.03
C CYS A 86 19.94 19.59 14.30
N SER A 87 19.22 18.48 14.15
CA SER A 87 18.65 17.71 15.25
C SER A 87 18.98 16.24 15.06
N ILE A 88 19.73 15.68 16.00
CA ILE A 88 20.01 14.25 16.08
C ILE A 88 19.00 13.64 17.04
N SER A 89 18.36 12.54 16.65
CA SER A 89 17.38 11.89 17.50
C SER A 89 18.05 11.21 18.71
N GLU A 90 17.44 11.34 19.89
CA GLU A 90 17.87 10.61 21.08
C GLU A 90 17.71 9.10 20.93
N LYS A 91 16.64 8.67 20.24
CA LYS A 91 16.37 7.27 19.92
C LYS A 91 16.49 7.00 18.43
N PRO A 92 16.99 5.83 18.01
CA PRO A 92 16.99 5.47 16.60
C PRO A 92 15.56 5.34 16.09
N TYR A 93 15.33 5.76 14.85
CA TYR A 93 14.07 5.64 14.12
C TYR A 93 13.79 4.20 13.65
N TYR A 94 13.93 3.18 14.52
CA TYR A 94 13.71 1.78 14.15
C TYR A 94 12.27 1.48 13.75
N ASP A 95 11.33 2.18 14.39
CA ASP A 95 9.89 2.05 14.13
C ASP A 95 9.43 2.92 12.96
N THR A 96 10.33 3.68 12.35
CA THR A 96 10.02 4.48 11.16
C THR A 96 10.27 3.66 9.91
N ALA A 97 9.27 3.58 9.04
CA ALA A 97 9.41 3.04 7.70
C ALA A 97 9.17 4.14 6.66
N LEU A 98 9.73 3.95 5.47
CA LEU A 98 9.15 4.57 4.28
C LEU A 98 7.78 3.92 4.09
N LEU A 99 6.74 4.73 4.22
CA LEU A 99 5.37 4.30 4.05
C LEU A 99 5.04 4.19 2.55
N PRO A 100 4.00 3.40 2.21
CA PRO A 100 3.41 3.36 0.86
C PRO A 100 3.18 4.72 0.23
N LEU A 101 2.97 5.74 1.08
CA LEU A 101 2.75 7.12 0.71
C LEU A 101 4.05 7.91 0.51
N GLY A 102 5.22 7.30 0.27
CA GLY A 102 6.48 8.04 0.11
C GLY A 102 6.85 8.96 1.29
N THR A 103 6.13 8.85 2.40
CA THR A 103 6.31 9.59 3.65
C THR A 103 6.97 8.68 4.67
N PHE A 104 7.42 9.28 5.76
CA PHE A 104 7.92 8.51 6.91
C PHE A 104 6.85 8.47 7.98
N GLY A 105 6.63 7.29 8.54
CA GLY A 105 5.72 7.12 9.65
C GLY A 105 5.92 5.79 10.36
N SER A 106 5.07 5.55 11.35
CA SER A 106 5.18 4.39 12.22
C SER A 106 4.88 3.09 11.47
N LYS A 107 5.68 2.06 11.74
CA LYS A 107 5.38 0.65 11.42
C LYS A 107 4.25 0.09 12.27
N GLU A 108 3.91 0.75 13.38
CA GLU A 108 2.80 0.35 14.22
C GLU A 108 1.46 0.61 13.52
N GLY A 109 0.48 -0.23 13.83
CA GLY A 109 -0.84 -0.21 13.20
C GLY A 109 -1.44 -1.60 13.16
N THR A 110 -2.50 -1.74 12.37
CA THR A 110 -3.18 -3.02 12.19
C THR A 110 -2.29 -4.03 11.47
N VAL A 111 -2.64 -5.33 11.50
CA VAL A 111 -1.85 -6.37 10.81
C VAL A 111 -1.78 -6.10 9.31
N ALA A 112 -2.88 -5.65 8.70
CA ALA A 112 -2.96 -5.26 7.30
C ALA A 112 -1.98 -4.13 6.96
N TRP A 113 -1.85 -3.13 7.83
CA TRP A 113 -0.88 -2.04 7.64
C TRP A 113 0.56 -2.54 7.71
N LYS A 114 0.86 -3.38 8.69
CA LYS A 114 2.19 -4.01 8.82
C LYS A 114 2.53 -4.83 7.58
N LYS A 115 1.60 -5.67 7.11
CA LYS A 115 1.77 -6.50 5.90
C LYS A 115 1.91 -5.66 4.63
N CYS A 116 1.19 -4.55 4.52
CA CYS A 116 1.33 -3.59 3.44
C CYS A 116 2.76 -2.99 3.36
N ILE A 117 3.29 -2.47 4.48
CA ILE A 117 4.67 -1.95 4.55
C ILE A 117 5.68 -3.05 4.18
N ASP A 118 5.43 -4.23 4.68
CA ASP A 118 6.26 -5.42 4.53
C ASP A 118 6.29 -5.92 3.07
N TYR A 119 5.17 -5.89 2.34
CA TYR A 119 5.16 -6.11 0.89
C TYR A 119 5.90 -4.99 0.14
N PHE A 120 5.60 -3.74 0.48
CA PHE A 120 6.22 -2.57 -0.15
C PHE A 120 7.75 -2.62 -0.10
N GLN A 121 8.31 -3.06 1.02
CA GLN A 121 9.76 -3.12 1.23
C GLN A 121 10.45 -4.28 0.50
N ARG A 122 9.71 -5.36 0.17
CA ARG A 122 10.30 -6.60 -0.34
C ARG A 122 10.00 -6.88 -1.80
N LEU A 123 8.89 -6.36 -2.30
CA LEU A 123 8.39 -6.67 -3.64
C LEU A 123 8.78 -5.56 -4.64
N PRO A 124 8.96 -5.91 -5.93
CA PRO A 124 9.45 -4.99 -6.95
C PRO A 124 8.33 -4.09 -7.50
N TYR A 125 7.74 -3.23 -6.66
CA TYR A 125 6.78 -2.22 -7.12
C TYR A 125 7.47 -1.28 -8.11
N LYS A 126 7.16 -1.42 -9.40
CA LYS A 126 7.78 -0.65 -10.49
C LYS A 126 6.97 0.61 -10.79
N CYS A 127 7.46 1.72 -10.26
CA CYS A 127 7.02 3.08 -10.54
C CYS A 127 6.93 3.42 -12.04
N HIS A 128 5.77 3.26 -12.68
CA HIS A 128 5.49 3.83 -14.01
C HIS A 128 4.79 5.19 -13.83
N GLY A 129 5.54 6.30 -13.92
CA GLY A 129 5.01 7.66 -13.83
C GLY A 129 5.99 8.68 -13.25
N SER A 130 5.85 9.96 -13.56
CA SER A 130 6.81 11.05 -13.32
C SER A 130 6.54 11.89 -12.06
N GLY A 131 6.03 11.30 -10.97
CA GLY A 131 5.98 11.97 -9.66
C GLY A 131 7.38 12.09 -9.04
N VAL A 132 7.73 13.26 -8.49
CA VAL A 132 8.99 13.48 -7.77
C VAL A 132 8.70 13.41 -6.28
N ALA A 133 9.33 12.46 -5.58
CA ALA A 133 9.42 12.44 -4.12
C ALA A 133 10.90 12.63 -3.76
N GLY A 134 11.23 13.55 -2.85
CA GLY A 134 12.62 13.89 -2.58
C GLY A 134 12.88 14.36 -1.15
N VAL A 135 14.12 14.16 -0.70
CA VAL A 135 14.66 14.74 0.53
C VAL A 135 15.56 15.91 0.14
N LYS A 136 15.23 17.10 0.63
CA LYS A 136 16.06 18.30 0.49
C LYS A 136 16.77 18.55 1.81
N ARG A 137 18.07 18.87 1.73
CA ARG A 137 18.86 19.37 2.85
C ARG A 137 19.10 20.85 2.62
N ASP A 138 18.60 21.68 3.52
CA ASP A 138 18.74 23.13 3.47
C ASP A 138 19.74 23.57 4.53
N TRP A 139 20.77 24.31 4.12
CA TRP A 139 21.80 24.79 5.05
C TRP A 139 21.24 25.87 5.97
N ASN A 140 21.46 25.72 7.27
CA ASN A 140 21.10 26.68 8.30
C ASN A 140 22.36 27.45 8.73
N ASP A 141 22.47 28.71 8.31
CA ASP A 141 23.65 29.52 8.57
C ASP A 141 23.87 29.90 10.03
N GLU A 142 22.81 30.00 10.83
CA GLU A 142 22.90 30.33 12.25
C GLU A 142 23.43 29.13 13.04
N LYS A 143 22.89 27.94 12.75
CA LYS A 143 23.22 26.71 13.46
C LYS A 143 24.39 25.93 12.86
N LYS A 144 24.86 26.31 11.67
CA LYS A 144 25.94 25.65 10.92
C LYS A 144 25.69 24.15 10.70
N CYS A 145 24.46 23.80 10.32
CA CYS A 145 23.98 22.43 10.09
C CYS A 145 22.92 22.40 8.99
N TYR A 146 22.40 21.23 8.64
CA TYR A 146 21.33 21.09 7.64
C TYR A 146 19.96 20.81 8.26
N ASP A 147 18.97 21.61 7.88
CA ASP A 147 17.54 21.34 8.06
C ASP A 147 17.04 20.41 6.95
N ILE A 148 15.99 19.63 7.22
CA ILE A 148 15.49 18.59 6.32
C ILE A 148 14.07 18.90 5.87
N GLN A 149 13.84 18.95 4.55
CA GLN A 149 12.50 19.07 3.96
C GLN A 149 12.17 17.85 3.07
N ILE A 150 10.90 17.44 3.07
CA ILE A 150 10.36 16.39 2.21
C ILE A 150 9.36 17.03 1.26
N TYR A 151 9.44 16.70 -0.03
CA TYR A 151 8.50 17.19 -1.04
C TYR A 151 8.01 16.06 -1.95
N GLY A 152 6.78 16.18 -2.44
CA GLY A 152 6.09 15.22 -3.30
C GLY A 152 5.13 15.92 -4.27
N ALA A 153 5.11 15.51 -5.53
CA ALA A 153 4.12 15.98 -6.51
C ALA A 153 3.45 14.80 -7.26
N LEU A 154 2.12 14.88 -7.42
CA LEU A 154 1.28 13.88 -8.08
C LEU A 154 0.74 14.43 -9.40
N GLY A 155 0.76 13.61 -10.45
CA GLY A 155 0.15 13.90 -11.74
C GLY A 155 -1.15 13.12 -11.87
N VAL A 156 -2.22 13.81 -12.27
CA VAL A 156 -3.59 13.27 -12.39
C VAL A 156 -4.05 13.37 -13.85
N GLY A 157 -4.69 12.32 -14.36
CA GLY A 157 -5.38 12.32 -15.66
C GLY A 157 -5.87 10.92 -16.07
N GLY A 158 -7.18 10.76 -16.29
CA GLY A 158 -7.79 9.47 -16.67
C GLY A 158 -7.38 8.98 -18.07
N ARG A 159 -7.19 7.67 -18.23
CA ARG A 159 -6.70 7.00 -19.46
C ARG A 159 -6.92 5.48 -19.43
N ASP A 160 -6.68 4.82 -20.57
CA ASP A 160 -6.48 3.36 -20.62
C ASP A 160 -5.35 2.96 -19.65
N ALA A 161 -5.56 1.85 -18.92
CA ALA A 161 -4.52 1.29 -18.08
C ALA A 161 -3.32 0.84 -18.94
N GLU A 162 -2.12 1.11 -18.44
CA GLU A 162 -0.89 0.54 -18.97
C GLU A 162 -0.73 -0.90 -18.44
N ARG A 163 0.00 -1.71 -19.19
CA ARG A 163 0.29 -3.08 -18.77
C ARG A 163 1.06 -3.03 -17.45
N TRP A 164 0.60 -3.80 -16.46
CA TRP A 164 1.16 -3.86 -15.09
C TRP A 164 0.88 -2.65 -14.21
N GLU A 165 0.04 -1.70 -14.65
CA GLU A 165 -0.32 -0.55 -13.83
C GLU A 165 -1.14 -0.94 -12.60
N PHE A 166 -2.06 -1.91 -12.73
CA PHE A 166 -2.89 -2.42 -11.65
C PHE A 166 -2.58 -3.90 -11.38
N PRO A 167 -1.39 -4.21 -10.81
CA PRO A 167 -0.90 -5.57 -10.69
C PRO A 167 -1.69 -6.41 -9.67
N HIS A 168 -2.54 -5.78 -8.87
CA HIS A 168 -3.40 -6.43 -7.89
C HIS A 168 -4.79 -6.78 -8.45
N SER A 169 -5.16 -6.30 -9.65
CA SER A 169 -6.49 -6.52 -10.21
C SER A 169 -6.70 -7.99 -10.57
N ALA A 170 -7.83 -8.53 -10.12
CA ALA A 170 -8.27 -9.89 -10.40
C ALA A 170 -9.54 -9.88 -11.25
N LEU A 171 -9.64 -10.82 -12.19
CA LEU A 171 -10.86 -11.12 -12.91
C LEU A 171 -11.40 -12.48 -12.43
N ILE A 172 -12.69 -12.54 -12.09
CA ILE A 172 -13.32 -13.65 -11.40
C ILE A 172 -14.19 -14.46 -12.37
N GLY A 173 -13.97 -15.77 -12.39
CA GLY A 173 -14.55 -16.72 -13.34
C GLY A 173 -15.50 -17.74 -12.71
N TYR A 174 -16.60 -18.02 -13.42
CA TYR A 174 -17.65 -18.98 -13.05
C TYR A 174 -17.77 -20.08 -14.11
N GLY A 175 -18.33 -21.23 -13.72
CA GLY A 175 -18.44 -22.43 -14.57
C GLY A 175 -17.40 -23.50 -14.24
N ASP A 176 -17.52 -24.67 -14.87
CA ASP A 176 -16.74 -25.86 -14.52
C ASP A 176 -15.39 -25.97 -15.25
N ASP A 177 -15.24 -25.30 -16.40
CA ASP A 177 -14.02 -25.31 -17.22
C ASP A 177 -13.51 -23.89 -17.43
N VAL A 178 -12.22 -23.68 -17.23
CA VAL A 178 -11.50 -22.41 -17.36
C VAL A 178 -11.59 -21.80 -18.77
N GLU A 179 -11.64 -22.63 -19.82
CA GLU A 179 -11.67 -22.16 -21.20
C GLU A 179 -13.04 -21.61 -21.59
N THR A 180 -14.10 -22.15 -21.00
CA THR A 180 -15.48 -21.69 -21.19
C THR A 180 -15.99 -20.84 -20.03
N ALA A 181 -15.14 -20.52 -19.05
CA ALA A 181 -15.53 -19.79 -17.86
C ALA A 181 -16.06 -18.40 -18.22
N ASP A 182 -17.15 -18.02 -17.56
CA ASP A 182 -17.71 -16.67 -17.65
C ASP A 182 -16.98 -15.77 -16.67
N TRP A 183 -16.37 -14.69 -17.16
CA TRP A 183 -15.55 -13.78 -16.36
C TRP A 183 -16.31 -12.49 -16.06
N LEU A 184 -17.05 -12.47 -14.94
CA LEU A 184 -18.12 -11.48 -14.71
C LEU A 184 -17.91 -10.54 -13.52
N CYS A 185 -16.92 -10.81 -12.65
CA CYS A 185 -16.61 -9.92 -11.52
C CYS A 185 -15.12 -9.58 -11.47
N GLY A 186 -14.81 -8.51 -10.75
CA GLY A 186 -13.47 -8.11 -10.37
C GLY A 186 -13.12 -8.51 -8.93
N GLY A 187 -11.85 -8.33 -8.59
CA GLY A 187 -11.33 -8.49 -7.24
C GLY A 187 -9.97 -7.82 -7.09
N SER A 188 -9.42 -7.88 -5.89
CA SER A 188 -8.10 -7.35 -5.57
C SER A 188 -7.28 -8.36 -4.80
N VAL A 189 -6.08 -8.67 -5.28
CA VAL A 189 -5.10 -9.49 -4.57
C VAL A 189 -4.60 -8.72 -3.35
N ILE A 190 -4.70 -9.31 -2.16
CA ILE A 190 -4.32 -8.67 -0.89
C ILE A 190 -3.27 -9.47 -0.09
N SER A 191 -3.02 -10.72 -0.49
CA SER A 191 -1.95 -11.57 0.03
C SER A 191 -1.63 -12.68 -0.98
N GLU A 192 -0.69 -13.56 -0.65
CA GLU A 192 -0.24 -14.67 -1.49
C GLU A 192 -1.32 -15.70 -1.77
N ARG A 193 -2.42 -15.71 -1.00
CA ARG A 193 -3.54 -16.65 -1.20
C ARG A 193 -4.92 -16.02 -1.23
N PHE A 194 -5.05 -14.73 -0.90
CA PHE A 194 -6.37 -14.12 -0.75
C PHE A 194 -6.62 -13.00 -1.76
N ILE A 195 -7.81 -13.07 -2.35
CA ILE A 195 -8.41 -12.05 -3.20
C ILE A 195 -9.63 -11.49 -2.48
N LEU A 196 -9.69 -10.17 -2.36
CA LEU A 196 -10.83 -9.42 -1.85
C LEU A 196 -11.82 -9.15 -2.99
N THR A 197 -13.11 -9.38 -2.75
CA THR A 197 -14.18 -9.11 -3.74
C THR A 197 -15.51 -8.84 -3.03
N ALA A 198 -16.57 -8.59 -3.79
CA ALA A 198 -17.93 -8.45 -3.27
C ALA A 198 -18.54 -9.83 -2.99
N ALA A 199 -19.37 -9.93 -1.95
CA ALA A 199 -20.01 -11.20 -1.60
C ALA A 199 -21.01 -11.65 -2.67
N HIS A 200 -21.69 -10.72 -3.35
CA HIS A 200 -22.59 -11.05 -4.45
C HIS A 200 -21.86 -11.65 -5.67
N CYS A 201 -20.54 -11.49 -5.77
CA CYS A 201 -19.70 -12.13 -6.80
C CYS A 201 -19.33 -13.59 -6.47
N THR A 202 -19.80 -14.15 -5.35
CA THR A 202 -19.43 -15.52 -4.98
C THR A 202 -20.29 -16.60 -5.61
N ALA A 203 -21.46 -16.23 -6.16
CA ALA A 203 -22.33 -17.11 -6.91
C ALA A 203 -23.15 -16.34 -7.96
N ALA A 204 -23.25 -16.89 -9.17
CA ALA A 204 -23.92 -16.27 -10.30
C ALA A 204 -25.04 -17.16 -10.87
N GLY A 205 -26.16 -17.25 -10.16
CA GLY A 205 -27.38 -17.92 -10.64
C GLY A 205 -27.13 -19.32 -11.23
N ALA A 206 -27.42 -19.50 -12.51
CA ALA A 206 -27.24 -20.77 -13.23
C ALA A 206 -25.76 -21.18 -13.46
N LEU A 207 -24.82 -20.24 -13.35
CA LEU A 207 -23.38 -20.49 -13.52
C LEU A 207 -22.73 -21.08 -12.25
N GLY A 208 -23.46 -21.11 -11.13
CA GLY A 208 -22.98 -21.65 -9.87
C GLY A 208 -22.02 -20.73 -9.12
N SER A 209 -21.22 -21.31 -8.23
CA SER A 209 -20.23 -20.58 -7.43
C SER A 209 -18.99 -20.23 -8.23
N VAL A 210 -18.28 -19.18 -7.80
CA VAL A 210 -16.96 -18.83 -8.34
C VAL A 210 -16.02 -20.04 -8.28
N LYS A 211 -15.25 -20.25 -9.35
CA LYS A 211 -14.27 -21.34 -9.47
C LYS A 211 -12.86 -20.85 -9.77
N PHE A 212 -12.71 -19.72 -10.45
CA PHE A 212 -11.41 -19.28 -10.96
C PHE A 212 -11.15 -17.80 -10.65
N ALA A 213 -9.87 -17.47 -10.51
CA ALA A 213 -9.38 -16.10 -10.52
C ALA A 213 -8.23 -16.00 -11.54
N ALA A 214 -8.32 -15.02 -12.44
CA ALA A 214 -7.28 -14.70 -13.40
C ALA A 214 -6.60 -13.38 -13.01
N LEU A 215 -5.28 -13.40 -13.00
CA LEU A 215 -4.42 -12.30 -12.54
C LEU A 215 -3.37 -11.94 -13.60
N GLY A 216 -2.78 -10.75 -13.52
CA GLY A 216 -1.72 -10.33 -14.43
C GLY A 216 -2.16 -10.15 -15.89
N LEU A 217 -3.45 -9.94 -16.14
CA LEU A 217 -3.96 -9.60 -17.46
C LEU A 217 -4.17 -8.09 -17.57
N LEU A 218 -3.95 -7.54 -18.77
CA LEU A 218 -4.40 -6.20 -19.13
C LEU A 218 -5.67 -6.29 -19.98
N LYS A 219 -5.69 -7.25 -20.92
CA LYS A 219 -6.78 -7.44 -21.88
C LYS A 219 -7.45 -8.80 -21.73
N ARG A 220 -8.76 -8.86 -21.88
CA ARG A 220 -9.52 -10.13 -22.00
C ARG A 220 -9.12 -10.95 -23.23
N THR A 221 -8.51 -10.32 -24.23
CA THR A 221 -7.94 -10.99 -25.41
C THR A 221 -6.43 -11.22 -25.31
N ASP A 222 -5.78 -10.94 -24.17
CA ASP A 222 -4.36 -11.28 -23.99
C ASP A 222 -4.19 -12.82 -24.11
N PRO A 223 -3.10 -13.30 -24.73
CA PRO A 223 -2.81 -14.74 -24.78
C PRO A 223 -2.87 -15.37 -23.39
N LYS A 224 -3.54 -16.54 -23.27
CA LYS A 224 -3.76 -17.25 -21.98
C LYS A 224 -2.48 -17.50 -21.18
N LYS A 225 -1.31 -17.60 -21.82
CA LYS A 225 -0.01 -17.69 -21.13
C LYS A 225 0.32 -16.50 -20.20
N TYR A 226 -0.32 -15.35 -20.41
CA TYR A 226 -0.19 -14.18 -19.53
C TYR A 226 -1.22 -14.17 -18.40
N TRP A 227 -2.25 -15.02 -18.49
CA TRP A 227 -3.25 -15.17 -17.45
C TRP A 227 -2.68 -16.08 -16.38
N LYS A 228 -2.40 -15.52 -15.21
CA LYS A 228 -2.10 -16.32 -14.03
C LYS A 228 -3.43 -16.78 -13.44
N ILE A 229 -3.88 -17.96 -13.87
CA ILE A 229 -5.17 -18.52 -13.45
C ILE A 229 -4.96 -19.39 -12.21
N HIS A 230 -5.77 -19.15 -11.19
CA HIS A 230 -5.81 -19.91 -9.95
C HIS A 230 -7.22 -20.45 -9.71
N ASN A 231 -7.32 -21.70 -9.25
CA ASN A 231 -8.56 -22.26 -8.73
C ASN A 231 -8.88 -21.63 -7.37
N VAL A 232 -10.16 -21.39 -7.12
CA VAL A 232 -10.66 -20.98 -5.81
C VAL A 232 -10.89 -22.23 -4.97
N LYS A 233 -10.14 -22.33 -3.87
CA LYS A 233 -10.24 -23.42 -2.90
C LYS A 233 -11.36 -23.17 -1.90
N ARG A 234 -11.48 -21.93 -1.41
CA ARG A 234 -12.46 -21.57 -0.39
C ARG A 234 -13.04 -20.18 -0.66
N ILE A 235 -14.36 -20.09 -0.51
CA ILE A 235 -15.12 -18.85 -0.58
C ILE A 235 -15.52 -18.48 0.85
N ILE A 236 -15.23 -17.26 1.29
CA ILE A 236 -15.48 -16.80 2.65
C ILE A 236 -16.27 -15.50 2.59
N ASN A 237 -17.59 -15.62 2.60
CA ASN A 237 -18.49 -14.48 2.72
C ASN A 237 -18.46 -13.90 4.13
N HIS A 238 -18.62 -12.58 4.25
CA HIS A 238 -18.84 -11.98 5.56
C HIS A 238 -20.06 -12.63 6.24
N PRO A 239 -19.99 -13.00 7.54
CA PRO A 239 -21.07 -13.75 8.20
C PRO A 239 -22.40 -12.99 8.25
N GLU A 240 -22.34 -11.66 8.25
CA GLU A 240 -23.51 -10.76 8.24
C GLU A 240 -24.05 -10.47 6.83
N HIS A 241 -23.40 -10.96 5.77
CA HIS A 241 -23.96 -10.87 4.43
C HIS A 241 -25.14 -11.84 4.29
N LYS A 242 -26.34 -11.30 4.07
CA LYS A 242 -27.58 -12.07 3.93
C LYS A 242 -28.26 -11.75 2.59
N PRO A 243 -27.90 -12.41 1.47
CA PRO A 243 -28.58 -12.20 0.19
C PRO A 243 -30.10 -12.36 0.34
N PRO A 244 -30.93 -11.51 -0.32
CA PRO A 244 -30.57 -10.50 -1.32
C PRO A 244 -30.27 -9.11 -0.73
N SER A 245 -30.02 -9.00 0.58
CA SER A 245 -29.62 -7.76 1.24
C SER A 245 -28.36 -7.16 0.62
N LYS A 246 -28.32 -5.83 0.56
CA LYS A 246 -27.19 -5.04 0.06
C LYS A 246 -26.14 -4.68 1.12
N TYR A 247 -26.34 -5.11 2.36
CA TYR A 247 -25.37 -4.89 3.45
C TYR A 247 -24.27 -5.97 3.46
N HIS A 248 -23.11 -5.59 4.02
CA HIS A 248 -21.96 -6.46 4.21
C HIS A 248 -21.52 -7.20 2.94
N ASP A 249 -21.58 -6.53 1.79
CA ASP A 249 -21.26 -7.10 0.49
C ASP A 249 -19.74 -7.18 0.26
N ILE A 250 -19.11 -8.14 0.95
CA ILE A 250 -17.68 -8.39 0.97
C ILE A 250 -17.38 -9.87 1.18
N ALA A 251 -16.42 -10.39 0.44
CA ALA A 251 -15.95 -11.76 0.52
C ALA A 251 -14.45 -11.87 0.27
N LEU A 252 -13.88 -12.95 0.78
CA LEU A 252 -12.51 -13.38 0.51
C LEU A 252 -12.54 -14.68 -0.29
N LEU A 253 -11.73 -14.73 -1.34
CA LEU A 253 -11.45 -15.95 -2.10
C LEU A 253 -10.05 -16.43 -1.76
N GLU A 254 -9.95 -17.65 -1.22
CA GLU A 254 -8.68 -18.33 -0.99
C GLU A 254 -8.33 -19.16 -2.23
N THR A 255 -7.16 -18.91 -2.82
CA THR A 255 -6.65 -19.68 -3.94
C THR A 255 -6.09 -21.02 -3.48
N GLU A 256 -6.25 -22.04 -4.32
CA GLU A 256 -5.71 -23.39 -4.06
C GLU A 256 -4.18 -23.38 -4.00
N THR A 257 -3.55 -22.61 -4.87
CA THR A 257 -2.10 -22.41 -4.95
C THR A 257 -1.71 -20.99 -4.57
N GLU A 258 -0.50 -20.83 -4.05
CA GLU A 258 0.08 -19.51 -3.79
C GLU A 258 0.28 -18.72 -5.08
N MET A 259 -0.09 -17.44 -5.03
CA MET A 259 0.16 -16.43 -6.04
C MET A 259 1.61 -15.96 -5.93
N ASN A 260 2.40 -16.21 -6.97
CA ASN A 260 3.79 -15.78 -7.00
C ASN A 260 3.89 -14.31 -7.43
N PHE A 261 4.32 -13.46 -6.48
CA PHE A 261 4.51 -12.04 -6.73
C PHE A 261 5.75 -11.75 -7.57
N GLY A 262 5.65 -10.72 -8.40
CA GLY A 262 6.67 -10.31 -9.34
C GLY A 262 6.30 -8.97 -9.99
N ASN A 263 6.96 -8.62 -11.09
CA ASN A 263 6.71 -7.33 -11.76
C ASN A 263 5.28 -7.19 -12.33
N ASP A 264 4.58 -8.29 -12.47
CA ASP A 264 3.31 -8.44 -13.19
C ASP A 264 2.14 -8.86 -12.28
N LEU A 265 2.42 -9.13 -10.99
CA LEU A 265 1.43 -9.47 -9.98
C LEU A 265 1.95 -9.06 -8.60
N LEU A 266 1.25 -8.14 -7.95
CA LEU A 266 1.61 -7.58 -6.66
C LEU A 266 0.34 -7.34 -5.84
N PRO A 267 0.35 -7.52 -4.52
CA PRO A 267 -0.83 -7.27 -3.69
C PRO A 267 -1.07 -5.76 -3.54
N ALA A 268 -2.33 -5.40 -3.29
CA ALA A 268 -2.71 -4.07 -2.83
C ALA A 268 -2.73 -4.01 -1.30
N CYS A 269 -2.57 -2.80 -0.77
CA CYS A 269 -2.80 -2.50 0.64
C CYS A 269 -4.30 -2.34 0.93
N LEU A 270 -4.66 -2.45 2.21
CA LEU A 270 -6.01 -2.17 2.69
C LEU A 270 -6.03 -0.85 3.44
N HIS A 271 -7.05 -0.04 3.21
CA HIS A 271 -7.25 1.18 3.98
C HIS A 271 -7.70 0.85 5.41
N THR A 272 -7.00 1.40 6.40
CA THR A 272 -7.22 1.11 7.84
C THR A 272 -8.01 2.20 8.57
N GLY A 273 -8.56 3.19 7.86
CA GLY A 273 -9.42 4.24 8.44
C GLY A 273 -8.69 5.45 9.01
N THR A 274 -7.42 5.63 8.69
CA THR A 274 -6.57 6.70 9.24
C THR A 274 -6.69 8.04 8.53
N GLU A 275 -7.36 8.10 7.36
CA GLU A 275 -7.37 9.27 6.48
C GLU A 275 -8.72 9.44 5.78
N GLU A 276 -9.17 10.68 5.60
CA GLU A 276 -10.28 11.00 4.71
C GLU A 276 -9.81 11.03 3.24
N ILE A 277 -10.67 10.56 2.33
CA ILE A 277 -10.32 10.31 0.93
C ILE A 277 -11.38 10.90 0.01
N SER A 278 -11.14 12.13 -0.46
CA SER A 278 -12.06 12.84 -1.34
C SER A 278 -12.10 12.27 -2.76
N THR A 279 -10.98 11.78 -3.28
CA THR A 279 -10.83 11.32 -4.67
C THR A 279 -10.19 9.94 -4.68
N ALA A 280 -10.70 9.08 -5.54
CA ALA A 280 -10.23 7.70 -5.70
C ALA A 280 -10.39 7.24 -7.15
N GLU A 281 -9.73 6.15 -7.49
CA GLU A 281 -9.82 5.49 -8.78
C GLU A 281 -10.63 4.20 -8.64
N ALA A 282 -11.56 3.97 -9.55
CA ALA A 282 -12.15 2.65 -9.76
C ALA A 282 -11.52 2.04 -11.02
N SER A 283 -11.28 0.73 -11.00
CA SER A 283 -10.74 0.01 -12.17
C SER A 283 -11.42 -1.33 -12.38
N GLY A 284 -11.61 -1.72 -13.63
CA GLY A 284 -12.24 -2.99 -13.97
C GLY A 284 -12.41 -3.24 -15.47
N TRP A 285 -12.95 -4.44 -15.78
CA TRP A 285 -13.28 -4.86 -17.14
C TRP A 285 -14.80 -4.96 -17.35
N GLY A 286 -15.55 -4.12 -16.65
CA GLY A 286 -16.99 -3.99 -16.78
C GLY A 286 -17.43 -3.42 -18.12
N ARG A 287 -18.73 -3.27 -18.30
CA ARG A 287 -19.31 -2.72 -19.52
C ARG A 287 -18.92 -1.26 -19.69
N LEU A 288 -18.65 -0.85 -20.92
CA LEU A 288 -18.31 0.54 -21.28
C LEU A 288 -19.51 1.52 -21.23
N GLY A 289 -20.65 1.08 -20.72
CA GLY A 289 -21.89 1.85 -20.61
C GLY A 289 -23.13 0.95 -20.53
N TYR A 290 -24.30 1.57 -20.35
CA TYR A 290 -25.56 0.85 -20.24
C TYR A 290 -25.79 -0.08 -21.45
N ARG A 291 -25.92 -1.39 -21.18
CA ARG A 291 -26.09 -2.46 -22.19
C ARG A 291 -24.99 -2.54 -23.25
N GLN A 292 -23.82 -1.93 -23.00
CA GLN A 292 -22.68 -2.05 -23.90
C GLN A 292 -21.88 -3.33 -23.65
N ALA A 293 -20.93 -3.62 -24.54
CA ALA A 293 -20.01 -4.75 -24.38
C ALA A 293 -19.07 -4.56 -23.18
N LEU A 294 -18.58 -5.67 -22.62
CA LEU A 294 -17.51 -5.66 -21.62
C LEU A 294 -16.24 -5.05 -22.22
N ALA A 295 -15.53 -4.27 -21.42
CA ALA A 295 -14.26 -3.69 -21.82
C ALA A 295 -13.23 -4.81 -22.08
N ASN A 296 -12.57 -4.75 -23.25
CA ASN A 296 -11.47 -5.67 -23.52
C ASN A 296 -10.24 -5.30 -22.69
N THR A 297 -9.84 -4.03 -22.70
CA THR A 297 -8.72 -3.49 -21.92
C THR A 297 -9.22 -3.01 -20.56
N LEU A 298 -8.43 -3.23 -19.50
CA LEU A 298 -8.73 -2.69 -18.16
C LEU A 298 -8.94 -1.18 -18.24
N GLN A 299 -10.08 -0.71 -17.71
CA GLN A 299 -10.44 0.70 -17.68
C GLN A 299 -10.19 1.27 -16.28
N VAL A 300 -9.90 2.57 -16.24
CA VAL A 300 -9.65 3.32 -15.01
C VAL A 300 -10.46 4.59 -15.05
N VAL A 301 -11.08 4.92 -13.93
CA VAL A 301 -11.85 6.14 -13.78
C VAL A 301 -11.56 6.79 -12.45
N GLU A 302 -11.25 8.08 -12.47
CA GLU A 302 -11.16 8.90 -11.26
C GLU A 302 -12.55 9.40 -10.88
N ILE A 303 -12.93 9.19 -9.62
CA ILE A 303 -14.23 9.52 -9.06
C ILE A 303 -14.10 10.17 -7.68
N THR A 304 -15.09 10.99 -7.32
CA THR A 304 -15.10 11.78 -6.09
C THR A 304 -16.10 11.24 -5.10
N GLN A 305 -15.75 11.29 -3.81
CA GLN A 305 -16.62 10.90 -2.71
C GLN A 305 -17.78 11.90 -2.59
N TYR A 306 -18.99 11.37 -2.48
CA TYR A 306 -20.16 12.14 -2.07
C TYR A 306 -20.30 12.12 -0.55
N ASN A 307 -20.83 13.20 0.01
CA ASN A 307 -21.00 13.25 1.45
C ASN A 307 -22.15 12.33 1.92
N ASP A 308 -22.16 11.99 3.21
CA ASP A 308 -23.12 11.04 3.77
C ASP A 308 -24.58 11.44 3.54
N SER A 309 -24.89 12.74 3.54
CA SER A 309 -26.26 13.22 3.35
C SER A 309 -26.70 13.09 1.89
N GLU A 310 -25.78 13.33 0.94
CA GLU A 310 -25.99 13.07 -0.48
C GLU A 310 -26.21 11.58 -0.73
N CYS A 311 -25.34 10.70 -0.20
CA CYS A 311 -25.49 9.25 -0.32
C CYS A 311 -26.84 8.78 0.24
N ALA A 312 -27.22 9.23 1.45
CA ALA A 312 -28.50 8.90 2.07
C ALA A 312 -29.71 9.38 1.26
N SER A 313 -29.59 10.56 0.62
CA SER A 313 -30.65 11.09 -0.24
C SER A 313 -30.85 10.25 -1.51
N MET A 314 -29.77 9.71 -2.06
CA MET A 314 -29.77 8.90 -3.28
C MET A 314 -30.18 7.45 -3.04
N TYR A 315 -29.81 6.90 -1.88
CA TYR A 315 -30.00 5.51 -1.46
C TYR A 315 -30.94 5.41 -0.27
N LYS A 316 -32.20 5.77 -0.52
CA LYS A 316 -33.28 5.68 0.46
C LYS A 316 -33.63 4.22 0.78
N PRO A 317 -34.22 3.96 1.96
CA PRO A 317 -34.74 2.65 2.32
C PRO A 317 -35.61 2.02 1.22
N HIS A 318 -35.33 0.77 0.89
CA HIS A 318 -36.15 -0.04 -0.01
C HIS A 318 -35.98 -1.54 0.31
N ARG A 319 -36.72 -2.42 -0.38
CA ARG A 319 -36.79 -3.87 -0.08
C ARG A 319 -35.44 -4.59 0.06
N LEU A 320 -34.38 -4.16 -0.64
CA LEU A 320 -33.05 -4.80 -0.59
C LEU A 320 -32.04 -4.02 0.26
N LEU A 321 -32.41 -2.81 0.70
CA LEU A 321 -31.62 -1.89 1.50
C LEU A 321 -32.53 -1.30 2.57
N GLU A 322 -32.95 -2.14 3.50
CA GLU A 322 -34.09 -1.89 4.41
C GLU A 322 -33.91 -0.62 5.26
N HIS A 323 -32.67 -0.30 5.65
CA HIS A 323 -32.35 0.88 6.45
C HIS A 323 -31.75 2.02 5.64
N GLY A 324 -31.71 1.91 4.31
CA GLY A 324 -31.02 2.88 3.44
C GLY A 324 -29.50 2.80 3.56
N TYR A 325 -28.81 3.84 3.09
CA TYR A 325 -27.37 4.00 3.19
C TYR A 325 -26.85 3.92 4.63
N ASP A 326 -25.84 3.07 4.86
CA ASP A 326 -25.10 3.01 6.12
C ASP A 326 -23.65 3.50 5.94
N ARG A 327 -23.36 4.70 6.43
CA ARG A 327 -22.02 5.31 6.35
C ARG A 327 -20.89 4.50 6.97
N LYS A 328 -21.20 3.63 7.94
CA LYS A 328 -20.17 2.84 8.63
C LYS A 328 -19.63 1.74 7.74
N THR A 329 -20.51 1.11 6.97
CA THR A 329 -20.20 -0.06 6.15
C THR A 329 -20.15 0.25 4.66
N GLN A 330 -20.66 1.40 4.24
CA GLN A 330 -20.80 1.81 2.86
C GLN A 330 -20.24 3.23 2.63
N MET A 331 -19.95 3.53 1.37
CA MET A 331 -19.57 4.85 0.86
C MET A 331 -20.08 4.99 -0.57
N CYS A 332 -20.34 6.21 -1.05
CA CYS A 332 -20.70 6.42 -2.45
C CYS A 332 -19.75 7.39 -3.16
N TYR A 333 -19.34 7.01 -4.38
CA TYR A 333 -18.41 7.75 -5.22
C TYR A 333 -18.97 7.86 -6.63
N GLY A 334 -18.70 8.96 -7.31
CA GLY A 334 -19.11 9.16 -8.70
C GLY A 334 -18.59 10.48 -9.26
N VAL A 335 -19.20 10.93 -10.36
CA VAL A 335 -18.87 12.22 -10.97
C VAL A 335 -20.13 13.11 -10.99
N TYR A 336 -20.06 14.25 -10.30
CA TYR A 336 -21.19 15.19 -10.17
C TYR A 336 -21.79 15.63 -11.51
N ASN A 337 -20.95 15.88 -12.52
CA ASN A 337 -21.34 16.53 -13.76
C ASN A 337 -21.20 15.64 -15.00
N ALA A 338 -20.97 14.34 -14.85
CA ALA A 338 -20.77 13.43 -15.98
C ALA A 338 -21.43 12.07 -15.74
N ALA A 339 -21.81 11.42 -16.85
CA ALA A 339 -22.30 10.04 -16.89
C ALA A 339 -21.14 9.03 -16.78
N VAL A 340 -20.30 9.19 -15.75
CA VAL A 340 -19.10 8.41 -15.54
C VAL A 340 -19.27 7.67 -14.21
N ASP A 341 -19.51 6.36 -14.29
CA ASP A 341 -19.79 5.48 -13.15
C ASP A 341 -19.20 4.08 -13.41
N THR A 342 -18.98 3.32 -12.35
CA THR A 342 -18.71 1.87 -12.43
C THR A 342 -19.92 1.13 -12.97
N CYS A 343 -19.71 0.12 -13.81
CA CYS A 343 -20.80 -0.57 -14.50
C CYS A 343 -20.82 -2.08 -14.21
N GLU A 344 -21.84 -2.78 -14.73
CA GLU A 344 -21.91 -4.24 -14.68
C GLU A 344 -20.59 -4.86 -15.15
N GLY A 345 -20.01 -5.75 -14.34
CA GLY A 345 -18.72 -6.39 -14.61
C GLY A 345 -17.51 -5.73 -13.93
N ASP A 346 -17.68 -4.56 -13.30
CA ASP A 346 -16.71 -3.98 -12.35
C ASP A 346 -17.01 -4.41 -10.90
N SER A 347 -18.16 -5.05 -10.67
CA SER A 347 -18.59 -5.62 -9.39
C SER A 347 -17.47 -6.41 -8.72
N GLY A 348 -17.21 -6.14 -7.44
CA GLY A 348 -16.13 -6.75 -6.67
C GLY A 348 -14.74 -6.17 -6.94
N GLY A 349 -14.57 -5.33 -7.96
CA GLY A 349 -13.33 -4.61 -8.24
C GLY A 349 -13.01 -3.53 -7.19
N PRO A 350 -11.76 -3.03 -7.19
CA PRO A 350 -11.31 -2.04 -6.21
C PRO A 350 -11.81 -0.64 -6.53
N LEU A 351 -12.26 0.05 -5.48
CA LEU A 351 -12.10 1.49 -5.33
C LEU A 351 -10.83 1.73 -4.53
N GLN A 352 -9.93 2.54 -5.06
CA GLN A 352 -8.57 2.63 -4.56
C GLN A 352 -7.97 4.02 -4.67
N ILE A 353 -6.98 4.27 -3.84
CA ILE A 353 -6.11 5.43 -3.99
C ILE A 353 -4.72 4.98 -4.38
N HIS A 354 -4.13 5.74 -5.28
CA HIS A 354 -2.69 5.85 -5.38
C HIS A 354 -2.32 7.17 -4.72
N ARG A 355 -1.39 7.13 -3.77
CA ARG A 355 -0.82 8.36 -3.21
C ARG A 355 0.66 8.43 -3.54
N PHE A 356 1.37 7.30 -3.60
CA PHE A 356 2.70 7.20 -4.21
C PHE A 356 2.80 5.89 -5.01
N LYS A 357 3.71 5.91 -6.01
CA LYS A 357 3.65 5.12 -7.24
C LYS A 357 3.48 3.60 -7.03
N CYS A 358 2.50 3.04 -7.74
CA CYS A 358 2.28 1.61 -8.00
C CYS A 358 1.91 0.73 -6.81
N LEU A 359 1.83 1.27 -5.59
CA LEU A 359 1.21 0.62 -4.46
C LEU A 359 -0.18 1.20 -4.21
N TYR A 360 -1.18 0.44 -4.64
CA TYR A 360 -2.56 0.83 -4.46
C TYR A 360 -3.06 0.45 -3.08
N THR A 361 -3.88 1.32 -2.50
CA THR A 361 -4.61 1.03 -1.27
C THR A 361 -6.08 0.92 -1.63
N VAL A 362 -6.67 -0.26 -1.43
CA VAL A 362 -8.10 -0.52 -1.61
C VAL A 362 -8.85 0.11 -0.44
N ILE A 363 -9.71 1.07 -0.77
CA ILE A 363 -10.53 1.81 0.19
C ILE A 363 -11.97 1.32 0.19
N GLY A 364 -12.41 0.77 -0.95
CA GLY A 364 -13.75 0.28 -1.16
C GLY A 364 -13.81 -0.86 -2.16
N ILE A 365 -14.93 -1.57 -2.17
CA ILE A 365 -15.23 -2.66 -3.11
C ILE A 365 -16.49 -2.28 -3.87
N THR A 366 -16.44 -2.30 -5.20
CA THR A 366 -17.60 -2.00 -6.06
C THR A 366 -18.75 -2.96 -5.75
N SER A 367 -19.87 -2.45 -5.24
CA SER A 367 -20.97 -3.27 -4.72
C SER A 367 -22.22 -3.20 -5.62
N TYR A 368 -22.86 -2.03 -5.71
CA TYR A 368 -24.01 -1.83 -6.60
C TYR A 368 -24.15 -0.34 -6.95
N GLY A 369 -24.90 -0.01 -7.99
CA GLY A 369 -25.15 1.37 -8.38
C GLY A 369 -26.54 1.53 -9.00
N LYS A 370 -26.87 2.76 -9.39
CA LYS A 370 -27.95 2.99 -10.36
C LYS A 370 -27.42 2.64 -11.75
N ASP A 371 -28.31 2.47 -12.74
CA ASP A 371 -27.92 2.09 -14.09
C ASP A 371 -26.75 2.94 -14.62
N CYS A 372 -25.79 2.28 -15.28
CA CYS A 372 -24.55 2.92 -15.72
C CYS A 372 -24.82 4.10 -16.67
N GLY A 373 -24.05 5.18 -16.54
CA GLY A 373 -24.11 6.30 -17.47
C GLY A 373 -25.25 7.29 -17.20
N ILE A 374 -25.74 7.36 -15.96
CA ILE A 374 -26.63 8.44 -15.51
C ILE A 374 -25.76 9.56 -14.87
N PRO A 375 -25.75 10.79 -15.43
CA PRO A 375 -25.04 11.91 -14.82
C PRO A 375 -25.49 12.17 -13.38
N GLY A 376 -24.54 12.40 -12.48
CA GLY A 376 -24.83 12.69 -11.07
C GLY A 376 -25.32 11.48 -10.26
N SER A 377 -25.18 10.26 -10.80
CA SER A 377 -25.33 9.04 -10.01
C SER A 377 -24.00 8.62 -9.41
N ALA A 378 -24.00 8.30 -8.11
CA ALA A 378 -22.84 7.78 -7.40
C ALA A 378 -23.00 6.28 -7.21
N GLY A 379 -22.00 5.48 -7.59
CA GLY A 379 -21.92 4.06 -7.27
C GLY A 379 -21.76 3.83 -5.76
N MET A 380 -22.29 2.71 -5.26
CA MET A 380 -22.14 2.26 -3.87
C MET A 380 -20.97 1.28 -3.74
N TYR A 381 -20.15 1.51 -2.73
CA TYR A 381 -18.99 0.70 -2.41
C TYR A 381 -19.04 0.23 -0.96
N THR A 382 -18.59 -1.00 -0.71
CA THR A 382 -18.38 -1.50 0.65
C THR A 382 -17.13 -0.87 1.23
N ARG A 383 -17.22 -0.23 2.41
CA ARG A 383 -16.11 0.47 3.10
C ARG A 383 -15.13 -0.54 3.70
N VAL A 384 -13.96 -0.69 3.08
CA VAL A 384 -12.97 -1.71 3.49
C VAL A 384 -12.48 -1.53 4.92
N SER A 385 -12.25 -0.29 5.37
CA SER A 385 -11.70 -0.02 6.71
C SER A 385 -12.53 -0.57 7.85
N TYR A 386 -13.86 -0.65 7.68
CA TYR A 386 -14.74 -1.27 8.67
C TYR A 386 -14.49 -2.77 8.84
N TYR A 387 -14.10 -3.45 7.75
CA TYR A 387 -13.94 -4.91 7.71
C TYR A 387 -12.50 -5.37 7.94
N VAL A 388 -11.53 -4.47 8.11
CA VAL A 388 -10.12 -4.83 8.34
C VAL A 388 -9.95 -5.86 9.46
N PRO A 389 -10.58 -5.73 10.65
CA PRO A 389 -10.46 -6.76 11.69
C PRO A 389 -10.93 -8.15 11.24
N TRP A 390 -12.04 -8.22 10.49
CA TRP A 390 -12.55 -9.47 9.92
C TRP A 390 -11.57 -10.05 8.88
N ILE A 391 -11.04 -9.21 7.99
CA ILE A 391 -10.05 -9.62 6.99
C ILE A 391 -8.79 -10.16 7.67
N GLU A 392 -8.24 -9.45 8.65
CA GLU A 392 -7.02 -9.85 9.37
C GLU A 392 -7.19 -11.19 10.08
N SER A 393 -8.34 -11.41 10.72
CA SER A 393 -8.64 -12.67 11.42
C SER A 393 -8.64 -13.91 10.51
N ILE A 394 -8.79 -13.72 9.20
CA ILE A 394 -8.86 -14.80 8.20
C ILE A 394 -7.57 -14.90 7.40
N VAL A 395 -7.04 -13.76 6.94
CA VAL A 395 -5.89 -13.68 6.03
C VAL A 395 -4.57 -13.85 6.78
N TRP A 396 -4.47 -13.29 8.00
CA TRP A 396 -3.27 -13.32 8.83
C TRP A 396 -3.61 -13.71 10.29
N PRO A 397 -4.20 -14.90 10.52
CA PRO A 397 -4.76 -15.28 11.81
C PRO A 397 -3.70 -15.34 12.93
N VAL A 398 -2.45 -15.71 12.60
CA VAL A 398 -1.37 -15.82 13.59
C VAL A 398 -0.99 -14.43 14.10
N GLU A 399 -0.73 -13.50 13.20
CA GLU A 399 -0.37 -12.13 13.52
C GLU A 399 -1.54 -11.39 14.18
N PHE A 400 -2.78 -11.67 13.76
CA PHE A 400 -3.99 -11.11 14.37
C PHE A 400 -4.14 -11.53 15.83
N GLU A 401 -4.00 -12.83 16.14
CA GLU A 401 -4.07 -13.32 17.52
C GLU A 401 -2.91 -12.82 18.39
N GLN A 402 -1.72 -12.63 17.82
CA GLN A 402 -0.59 -12.01 18.52
C GLN A 402 -0.86 -10.54 18.85
N GLN A 403 -1.36 -9.77 17.89
CA GLN A 403 -1.71 -8.36 18.11
C GLN A 403 -2.81 -8.23 19.17
N LYS A 404 -3.86 -9.04 19.07
CA LYS A 404 -4.96 -9.04 20.04
C LYS A 404 -4.48 -9.32 21.47
N LYS A 405 -3.58 -10.29 21.66
CA LYS A 405 -2.98 -10.56 22.97
C LYS A 405 -2.21 -9.36 23.52
N LEU A 406 -1.44 -8.67 22.67
CA LEU A 406 -0.70 -7.46 23.08
C LEU A 406 -1.65 -6.33 23.49
N ASP A 407 -2.75 -6.15 22.74
CA ASP A 407 -3.76 -5.13 23.02
C ASP A 407 -4.51 -5.44 24.34
N ASP A 408 -4.87 -6.70 24.58
CA ASP A 408 -5.52 -7.16 25.82
C ASP A 408 -4.58 -6.98 27.02
N GLU A 409 -3.30 -7.37 26.91
CA GLU A 409 -2.29 -7.17 27.97
C GLU A 409 -2.06 -5.68 28.27
N TRP A 410 -2.07 -4.82 27.24
CA TRP A 410 -1.95 -3.38 27.42
C TRP A 410 -3.17 -2.81 28.16
N LEU A 411 -4.38 -3.24 27.79
CA LEU A 411 -5.62 -2.80 28.41
C LEU A 411 -5.67 -3.23 29.88
N ASP A 412 -5.30 -4.47 30.19
CA ASP A 412 -5.23 -4.98 31.56
C ASP A 412 -4.24 -4.16 32.41
N LYS A 413 -3.05 -3.86 31.88
CA LYS A 413 -2.08 -2.99 32.55
C LYS A 413 -2.61 -1.56 32.75
N TRP A 414 -3.38 -1.05 31.80
CA TRP A 414 -3.98 0.28 31.90
C TRP A 414 -5.09 0.33 32.96
N LEU A 415 -5.98 -0.67 32.98
CA LEU A 415 -7.06 -0.82 33.97
C LEU A 415 -6.54 -1.07 35.38
N GLN A 416 -5.37 -1.70 35.53
CA GLN A 416 -4.71 -1.95 36.82
C GLN A 416 -3.92 -0.75 37.35
N LYS A 417 -3.81 0.38 36.62
CA LYS A 417 -3.17 1.59 37.16
C LYS A 417 -4.04 2.19 38.27
N PRO A 418 -3.52 2.33 39.51
CA PRO A 418 -4.26 3.02 40.56
C PRO A 418 -4.51 4.48 40.16
N SER A 419 -5.75 4.93 40.33
CA SER A 419 -6.18 6.31 40.09
C SER A 419 -5.59 7.24 41.16
N ASN A 420 -4.31 7.60 41.03
CA ASN A 420 -3.68 8.64 41.85
C ASN A 420 -4.12 10.05 41.41
N LEU A 421 -5.43 10.31 41.49
CA LEU A 421 -6.05 11.63 41.28
C LEU A 421 -6.89 12.06 42.49
N SER A 422 -6.47 11.66 43.68
CA SER A 422 -7.05 12.16 44.94
C SER A 422 -5.98 12.27 46.03
N GLN A 423 -4.97 13.12 45.83
CA GLN A 423 -4.24 13.69 46.97
C GLN A 423 -3.46 14.94 46.57
N GLU A 424 -3.92 16.06 47.14
CA GLU A 424 -3.26 17.35 47.39
C GLU A 424 -4.03 18.57 46.87
N ILE A 425 -5.19 18.82 47.48
CA ILE A 425 -5.62 20.19 47.75
C ILE A 425 -5.42 20.38 49.25
N LYS A 426 -4.26 20.93 49.64
CA LYS A 426 -4.09 21.54 50.96
C LYS A 426 -4.72 22.93 50.89
N PRO A 427 -5.71 23.27 51.74
CA PRO A 427 -6.20 24.63 51.81
C PRO A 427 -5.11 25.52 52.39
N VAL A 428 -4.69 26.53 51.63
CA VAL A 428 -3.87 27.62 52.14
C VAL A 428 -4.77 28.45 53.06
N MET A 429 -4.36 28.58 54.32
CA MET A 429 -4.95 29.46 55.32
C MET A 429 -4.33 30.84 55.22
#